data_AF-A0A654KHU4-F1
#
_entry.id   AF-A0A654KHU4-F1
#
_cell.length_a   1.000
_cell.length_b   1.000
_cell.length_c   1.000
_cell.angle_alpha   90.00
_cell.angle_beta   90.00
_cell.angle_gamma   90.00
#
_symmetry.space_group_name_H-M   'P 1'
#
loop_
_entity.id
_entity.type
_entity.pdbx_description
1 polymer ?
#
loop_
_entity_poly.entity_id
_entity_poly.type
_entity_poly.pdbx_seq_one_letter_code
_entity_poly.pdbx_strand_id
1 'polypeptide(L)'
;MYPNYSIWIILVIAFVSANFSFLSERMFAFSPMRVSNEPSSKSSLFYFVRFLIWLSFFLCAAYLSSNVLLDLPVRVAGLLIMVVCFVIPGIATRKHVQFKNIFINLYELIFFLIFVGSVGFFIEGYYANSVPLGWQFYAVGICIFLLMAFPGFVWRHLMNHPHLPKHKLQQEV
;
A
#
# COMPACT_ATOMS: atom_id res chain seq x y z
N MET A 1 -19.32 4.16 -23.25
CA MET A 1 -18.44 5.34 -23.13
C MET A 1 -18.11 5.51 -21.65
N TYR A 2 -16.83 5.60 -21.29
CA TYR A 2 -16.47 5.92 -19.90
C TYR A 2 -16.97 7.33 -19.56
N PRO A 3 -17.64 7.53 -18.42
CA PRO A 3 -17.85 8.87 -17.90
C PRO A 3 -16.47 9.54 -17.71
N ASN A 4 -16.31 10.78 -18.17
CA ASN A 4 -15.06 11.54 -17.98
C ASN A 4 -14.63 11.55 -16.50
N TYR A 5 -15.59 11.45 -15.57
CA TYR A 5 -15.37 11.38 -14.13
C TYR A 5 -14.62 10.13 -13.64
N SER A 6 -14.75 8.98 -14.30
CA SER A 6 -14.12 7.72 -13.85
C SER A 6 -12.60 7.80 -13.83
N ILE A 7 -12.01 8.45 -14.84
CA ILE A 7 -10.55 8.62 -14.95
C ILE A 7 -10.03 9.52 -13.83
N TRP A 8 -10.71 10.64 -13.58
CA TRP A 8 -10.35 11.57 -12.51
C TRP A 8 -10.45 10.92 -11.13
N ILE A 9 -11.48 10.10 -10.89
CA ILE A 9 -11.63 9.37 -9.62
C ILE A 9 -10.43 8.43 -9.40
N ILE A 10 -10.04 7.64 -10.41
CA ILE A 10 -8.90 6.74 -10.30
C ILE A 10 -7.61 7.52 -10.06
N LEU A 11 -7.40 8.64 -10.77
CA LEU A 11 -6.21 9.48 -10.59
C LEU A 11 -6.14 10.08 -9.17
N VAL A 12 -7.26 10.57 -8.64
CA VAL A 12 -7.31 11.10 -7.26
C VAL A 12 -7.03 10.00 -6.25
N ILE A 13 -7.65 8.81 -6.41
CA ILE A 13 -7.39 7.66 -5.54
C ILE A 13 -5.92 7.26 -5.61
N ALA A 14 -5.35 7.15 -6.82
CA ALA A 14 -3.95 6.81 -7.02
C ALA A 14 -3.01 7.81 -6.36
N PHE A 15 -3.26 9.12 -6.56
CA PHE A 15 -2.46 10.18 -5.96
C PHE A 15 -2.53 10.15 -4.43
N VAL A 16 -3.72 10.05 -3.86
CA VAL A 16 -3.89 9.98 -2.40
C VAL A 16 -3.22 8.72 -1.84
N SER A 17 -3.48 7.54 -2.41
CA SER A 17 -2.89 6.27 -1.98
C SER A 17 -1.36 6.26 -2.05
N ALA A 18 -0.79 6.79 -3.15
CA ALA A 18 0.66 6.86 -3.33
C ALA A 18 1.32 7.75 -2.26
N ASN A 19 0.74 8.91 -1.97
CA ASN A 19 1.27 9.84 -0.97
C ASN A 19 1.03 9.37 0.47
N PHE A 20 -0.05 8.61 0.70
CA PHE A 20 -0.41 8.12 2.04
C PHE A 20 0.65 7.20 2.64
N SER A 21 1.34 6.40 1.81
CA SER A 21 2.45 5.56 2.26
C SER A 21 3.59 6.36 2.89
N PHE A 22 3.88 7.54 2.35
CA PHE A 22 4.95 8.41 2.84
C PHE A 22 4.50 9.35 3.95
N LEU A 23 3.30 9.92 3.87
CA LEU A 23 2.83 10.90 4.87
C LEU A 23 2.49 10.24 6.21
N SER A 24 2.16 8.96 6.22
CA SER A 24 1.83 8.24 7.45
C SER A 24 3.07 7.63 8.12
N GLU A 25 3.13 7.78 9.44
CA GLU A 25 4.07 7.05 10.30
C GLU A 25 3.61 5.61 10.60
N ARG A 26 2.37 5.27 10.23
CA ARG A 26 1.80 3.93 10.45
C ARG A 26 2.28 2.96 9.37
N MET A 27 2.48 1.69 9.75
CA MET A 27 2.70 0.63 8.77
C MET A 27 1.35 0.18 8.21
N PHE A 28 1.18 0.20 6.89
CA PHE A 28 -0.05 -0.27 6.23
C PHE A 28 0.08 -1.69 5.67
N ALA A 29 1.30 -2.24 5.66
CA ALA A 29 1.56 -3.63 5.32
C ALA A 29 2.35 -4.31 6.44
N PHE A 30 2.07 -5.59 6.70
CA PHE A 30 2.89 -6.36 7.63
C PHE A 30 4.26 -6.63 7.01
N SER A 31 5.33 -6.28 7.73
CA SER A 31 6.69 -6.67 7.35
C SER A 31 6.88 -8.18 7.57
N PRO A 32 7.56 -8.89 6.64
CA PRO A 32 7.96 -10.28 6.82
C PRO A 32 9.04 -10.43 7.90
N MET A 33 9.78 -9.35 8.20
CA MET A 33 10.84 -9.32 9.19
C MET A 33 10.40 -8.63 10.47
N ARG A 34 10.92 -9.10 11.60
CA ARG A 34 10.74 -8.50 12.93
C ARG A 34 11.19 -7.04 12.92
N VAL A 35 10.35 -6.16 13.46
CA VAL A 35 10.71 -4.76 13.64
C VAL A 35 11.51 -4.61 14.95
N SER A 36 12.53 -3.75 14.97
CA SER A 36 13.52 -3.63 16.06
C SER A 36 12.94 -3.49 17.48
N ASN A 37 11.73 -2.94 17.62
CA ASN A 37 11.08 -2.70 18.93
C ASN A 37 10.02 -3.76 19.32
N GLU A 38 9.89 -4.86 18.57
CA GLU A 38 9.01 -5.96 18.98
C GLU A 38 9.71 -6.87 20.02
N PRO A 39 8.99 -7.37 21.04
CA PRO A 39 9.58 -8.15 22.14
C PRO A 39 10.30 -9.40 21.62
N SER A 40 11.51 -9.65 22.13
CA SER A 40 12.42 -10.70 21.66
C SER A 40 11.97 -12.14 21.99
N SER A 41 10.83 -12.30 22.63
CA SER A 41 10.29 -13.59 23.07
C SER A 41 9.69 -14.42 21.92
N LYS A 42 9.35 -13.81 20.78
CA LYS A 42 8.72 -14.51 19.64
C LYS A 42 9.74 -14.92 18.57
N SER A 43 9.57 -16.13 18.03
CA SER A 43 10.38 -16.65 16.91
C SER A 43 10.15 -15.86 15.62
N SER A 44 11.18 -15.74 14.78
CA SER A 44 11.12 -15.10 13.44
C SER A 44 10.00 -15.69 12.57
N LEU A 45 9.73 -16.99 12.71
CA LEU A 45 8.67 -17.68 11.98
C LEU A 45 7.26 -17.13 12.27
N PHE A 46 7.00 -16.63 13.48
CA PHE A 46 5.68 -16.07 13.81
C PHE A 46 5.36 -14.84 12.94
N TYR A 47 6.37 -13.98 12.70
CA TYR A 47 6.21 -12.78 11.87
C TYR A 47 6.01 -13.13 10.39
N PHE A 48 6.75 -14.15 9.92
CA PHE A 48 6.62 -14.65 8.57
C PHE A 48 5.24 -15.29 8.30
N VAL A 49 4.75 -16.13 9.24
CA VAL A 49 3.41 -16.73 9.14
C VAL A 49 2.31 -15.66 9.21
N ARG A 50 2.42 -14.68 10.12
CA ARG A 50 1.51 -13.53 10.17
C ARG A 50 1.45 -12.80 8.82
N PHE A 51 2.62 -12.57 8.22
CA PHE A 51 2.72 -11.92 6.92
C PHE A 51 2.07 -12.76 5.81
N LEU A 52 2.34 -14.05 5.73
CA LEU A 52 1.75 -14.94 4.72
C LEU A 52 0.23 -15.03 4.83
N ILE A 53 -0.32 -15.14 6.04
CA ILE A 53 -1.77 -15.17 6.26
C ILE A 53 -2.39 -13.87 5.76
N TRP A 54 -1.81 -12.72 6.12
CA TRP A 54 -2.30 -11.43 5.68
C TRP A 54 -2.17 -11.24 4.16
N LEU A 55 -1.03 -11.64 3.58
CA LEU A 55 -0.79 -11.56 2.13
C LEU A 55 -1.80 -12.41 1.35
N SER A 56 -2.05 -13.64 1.80
CA SER A 56 -3.03 -14.54 1.17
C SER A 56 -4.43 -13.92 1.21
N PHE A 57 -4.83 -13.37 2.36
CA PHE A 57 -6.13 -12.73 2.51
C PHE A 57 -6.26 -11.46 1.64
N PHE A 58 -5.19 -10.67 1.55
CA PHE A 58 -5.14 -9.47 0.71
C PHE A 58 -5.25 -9.81 -0.78
N LEU A 59 -4.49 -10.81 -1.25
CA LEU A 59 -4.55 -11.25 -2.64
C LEU A 59 -5.89 -11.90 -2.98
N CYS A 60 -6.48 -12.64 -2.06
CA CYS A 60 -7.82 -13.19 -2.22
C CYS A 60 -8.85 -12.07 -2.38
N ALA A 61 -8.79 -11.02 -1.54
CA ALA A 61 -9.67 -9.86 -1.63
C ALA A 61 -9.48 -9.08 -2.95
N ALA A 62 -8.23 -8.91 -3.39
CA ALA A 62 -7.90 -8.28 -4.68
C ALA A 62 -8.44 -9.08 -5.87
N TYR A 63 -8.32 -10.41 -5.82
CA TYR A 63 -8.89 -11.31 -6.81
C TYR A 63 -10.41 -11.20 -6.84
N LEU A 64 -11.06 -11.27 -5.67
CA LEU A 64 -12.52 -11.16 -5.54
C LEU A 64 -13.07 -9.86 -6.12
N SER A 65 -12.36 -8.74 -5.89
CA SER A 65 -12.72 -7.44 -6.45
C SER A 65 -12.59 -7.37 -7.98
N SER A 66 -11.53 -7.97 -8.52
CA SER A 66 -11.19 -7.93 -9.95
C SER A 66 -11.99 -8.90 -10.82
N ASN A 67 -12.61 -9.93 -10.23
CA ASN A 67 -13.36 -10.92 -11.00
C ASN A 67 -14.67 -10.35 -11.53
N VAL A 68 -14.77 -10.22 -12.86
CA VAL A 68 -15.97 -9.70 -13.56
C VAL A 68 -17.16 -10.66 -13.45
N LEU A 69 -16.90 -11.96 -13.25
CA LEU A 69 -17.93 -13.01 -13.16
C LEU A 69 -18.69 -13.03 -11.83
N LEU A 70 -18.17 -12.36 -10.79
CA LEU A 70 -18.80 -12.34 -9.47
C LEU A 70 -19.84 -11.22 -9.37
N ASP A 71 -20.88 -11.44 -8.57
CA ASP A 71 -21.91 -10.44 -8.30
C ASP A 71 -21.30 -9.14 -7.75
N LEU A 72 -21.88 -8.00 -8.15
CA LEU A 72 -21.50 -6.67 -7.67
C LEU A 72 -21.31 -6.58 -6.15
N PRO A 73 -22.21 -7.10 -5.28
CA PRO A 73 -22.02 -7.07 -3.82
C PRO A 73 -20.74 -7.77 -3.37
N VAL A 74 -20.37 -8.90 -3.98
CA VAL A 74 -19.16 -9.66 -3.63
C VAL A 74 -17.90 -8.89 -4.01
N ARG A 75 -17.92 -8.22 -5.17
CA ARG A 75 -16.81 -7.40 -5.65
C ARG A 75 -16.61 -6.15 -4.76
N VAL A 76 -17.70 -5.51 -4.33
CA VAL A 76 -17.66 -4.39 -3.37
C VAL A 76 -17.18 -4.86 -2.00
N ALA A 77 -17.64 -6.03 -1.54
CA ALA A 77 -17.15 -6.64 -0.31
C ALA A 77 -15.63 -6.90 -0.39
N GLY A 78 -15.11 -7.37 -1.54
CA GLY A 78 -13.68 -7.53 -1.78
C GLY A 78 -12.89 -6.22 -1.59
N LEU A 79 -13.38 -5.10 -2.14
CA LEU A 79 -12.75 -3.78 -1.93
C LEU A 79 -12.79 -3.34 -0.47
N LEU A 80 -13.92 -3.53 0.21
CA LEU A 80 -14.04 -3.20 1.63
C LEU A 80 -13.08 -4.04 2.48
N ILE A 81 -12.96 -5.34 2.18
CA ILE A 81 -12.00 -6.24 2.84
C ILE A 81 -10.58 -5.72 2.63
N MET A 82 -10.20 -5.31 1.41
CA MET A 82 -8.88 -4.73 1.16
C MET A 82 -8.60 -3.48 1.99
N VAL A 83 -9.59 -2.57 2.11
CA VAL A 83 -9.45 -1.38 2.95
C VAL A 83 -9.26 -1.76 4.42
N VAL A 84 -10.03 -2.74 4.92
CA VAL A 84 -9.88 -3.26 6.29
C VAL A 84 -8.51 -3.91 6.47
N CYS A 85 -8.00 -4.64 5.48
CA CYS A 85 -6.66 -5.24 5.51
C CYS A 85 -5.55 -4.21 5.68
N PHE A 86 -5.69 -2.99 5.16
CA PHE A 86 -4.72 -1.91 5.39
C PHE A 86 -4.81 -1.30 6.79
N VAL A 87 -5.99 -1.33 7.41
CA VAL A 87 -6.20 -0.77 8.75
C VAL A 87 -5.60 -1.67 9.84
N ILE A 88 -5.66 -3.00 9.67
CA ILE A 88 -5.18 -3.98 10.65
C ILE A 88 -3.69 -3.80 11.00
N PRO A 89 -2.75 -3.75 10.03
CA PRO A 89 -1.33 -3.47 10.30
C PRO A 89 -1.13 -2.12 10.99
N GLY A 90 -1.89 -1.11 10.60
CA GLY A 90 -1.77 0.25 11.13
C GLY A 90 -2.19 0.40 12.59
N ILE A 91 -3.08 -0.48 13.08
CA ILE A 91 -3.45 -0.55 14.49
C ILE A 91 -2.46 -1.44 15.26
N ALA A 92 -2.14 -2.62 14.71
CA ALA A 92 -1.31 -3.62 15.39
C ALA A 92 0.14 -3.18 15.61
N THR A 93 0.71 -2.39 14.69
CA THR A 93 2.13 -1.97 14.74
C THR A 93 2.34 -0.58 15.35
N ARG A 94 1.26 0.13 15.72
CA ARG A 94 1.30 1.55 16.13
C ARG A 94 2.26 1.84 17.29
N LYS A 95 2.35 0.95 18.29
CA LYS A 95 3.20 1.17 19.47
C LYS A 95 4.69 0.92 19.23
N HIS A 96 5.05 0.18 18.18
CA HIS A 96 6.40 -0.37 18.03
C HIS A 96 7.24 0.34 16.95
N VAL A 97 6.63 1.10 16.04
CA VAL A 97 7.35 1.69 14.90
C VAL A 97 7.53 3.19 15.15
N GLN A 98 8.73 3.59 15.58
CA GLN A 98 9.10 5.00 15.79
C GLN A 98 9.81 5.60 14.57
N PHE A 99 10.50 4.77 13.78
CA PHE A 99 11.20 5.19 12.57
C PHE A 99 10.90 4.21 11.43
N LYS A 100 10.39 4.74 10.31
CA LYS A 100 10.04 3.96 9.13
C LYS A 100 11.17 4.10 8.10
N ASN A 101 11.76 2.97 7.73
CA ASN A 101 12.79 2.95 6.69
C ASN A 101 12.17 3.21 5.32
N ILE A 102 12.97 3.77 4.42
CA ILE A 102 12.57 4.02 3.04
C ILE A 102 12.12 2.74 2.33
N PHE A 103 12.80 1.62 2.58
CA PHE A 103 12.44 0.30 2.04
C PHE A 103 11.05 -0.17 2.46
N ILE A 104 10.61 0.18 3.68
CA ILE A 104 9.26 -0.16 4.16
C ILE A 104 8.21 0.67 3.40
N ASN A 105 8.51 1.94 3.07
CA ASN A 105 7.62 2.76 2.24
C ASN A 105 7.54 2.23 0.80
N LEU A 106 8.68 1.86 0.18
CA LEU A 106 8.67 1.25 -1.15
C LEU A 106 7.88 -0.06 -1.16
N TYR A 107 8.02 -0.86 -0.12
CA TYR A 107 7.26 -2.08 0.04
C TYR A 107 5.75 -1.82 0.14
N GLU A 108 5.32 -0.83 0.93
CA GLU A 108 3.92 -0.44 1.01
C GLU A 108 3.35 0.12 -0.30
N LEU A 109 4.16 0.86 -1.08
CA LEU A 109 3.76 1.34 -2.40
C LEU A 109 3.34 0.19 -3.31
N ILE A 110 3.96 -0.98 -3.21
CA ILE A 110 3.58 -2.16 -3.99
C ILE A 110 2.16 -2.60 -3.62
N PHE A 111 1.78 -2.58 -2.34
CA PHE A 111 0.42 -2.92 -1.92
C PHE A 111 -0.60 -1.87 -2.34
N PHE A 112 -0.26 -0.58 -2.25
CA PHE A 112 -1.12 0.48 -2.75
C PHE A 112 -1.29 0.43 -4.27
N LEU A 113 -0.25 0.04 -5.01
CA LEU A 113 -0.33 -0.18 -6.45
C LEU A 113 -1.32 -1.31 -6.78
N ILE A 114 -1.25 -2.44 -6.06
CA ILE A 114 -2.21 -3.56 -6.23
C ILE A 114 -3.62 -3.09 -5.91
N PHE A 115 -3.81 -2.31 -4.84
CA PHE A 115 -5.12 -1.75 -4.48
C PHE A 115 -5.70 -0.85 -5.55
N VAL A 116 -4.92 0.11 -6.05
CA VAL A 116 -5.35 1.01 -7.13
C VAL A 116 -5.62 0.21 -8.41
N GLY A 117 -4.82 -0.80 -8.72
CA GLY A 117 -5.05 -1.73 -9.82
C GLY A 117 -6.38 -2.47 -9.70
N SER A 118 -6.67 -3.04 -8.53
CA SER A 118 -7.95 -3.72 -8.24
C SER A 118 -9.14 -2.77 -8.40
N VAL A 119 -9.02 -1.51 -7.95
CA VAL A 119 -10.07 -0.48 -8.16
C VAL A 119 -10.23 -0.17 -9.65
N GLY A 120 -9.15 -0.07 -10.41
CA GLY A 120 -9.17 0.13 -11.85
C GLY A 120 -9.90 -0.99 -12.58
N PHE A 121 -9.52 -2.25 -12.34
CA PHE A 121 -10.18 -3.42 -12.91
C PHE A 121 -11.64 -3.55 -12.47
N PHE A 122 -11.95 -3.14 -11.23
CA PHE A 122 -13.33 -3.11 -10.76
C PHE A 122 -14.19 -2.16 -11.61
N ILE A 123 -13.70 -0.94 -11.87
CA ILE A 123 -14.39 0.06 -12.68
C ILE A 123 -14.46 -0.39 -14.15
N GLU A 124 -13.38 -0.95 -14.68
CA GLU A 124 -13.34 -1.45 -16.06
C GLU A 124 -14.38 -2.53 -16.29
N GLY A 125 -14.44 -3.55 -15.42
CA GLY A 125 -15.43 -4.62 -15.49
C GLY A 125 -16.86 -4.19 -15.14
N TYR A 126 -17.11 -2.91 -14.83
CA TYR A 126 -18.46 -2.37 -14.65
C TYR A 126 -18.93 -1.58 -15.89
N TYR A 127 -18.04 -0.79 -16.49
CA TYR A 127 -18.38 0.10 -17.62
C TYR A 127 -18.04 -0.46 -19.00
N ALA A 128 -17.17 -1.46 -19.10
CA ALA A 128 -16.67 -1.98 -20.36
C ALA A 128 -16.53 -3.51 -20.36
N ASN A 129 -16.52 -4.07 -21.56
CA ASN A 129 -16.08 -5.45 -21.77
C ASN A 129 -14.55 -5.49 -21.67
N SER A 130 -14.00 -6.51 -21.00
CA SER A 130 -12.55 -6.63 -20.81
C SER A 130 -11.83 -6.70 -22.16
N VAL A 131 -11.11 -5.64 -22.51
CA VAL A 131 -10.26 -5.61 -23.71
C VAL A 131 -8.87 -6.07 -23.29
N PRO A 132 -8.19 -6.95 -24.05
CA PRO A 132 -6.82 -7.32 -23.73
C PRO A 132 -5.89 -6.11 -23.81
N LEU A 133 -5.41 -5.63 -22.65
CA LEU A 133 -4.42 -4.56 -22.55
C LEU A 133 -3.00 -5.15 -22.68
N GLY A 134 -2.17 -4.52 -23.51
CA GLY A 134 -0.76 -4.89 -23.66
C GLY A 134 0.05 -4.62 -22.38
N TRP A 135 1.25 -5.20 -22.32
CA TRP A 135 2.16 -5.00 -21.17
C TRP A 135 2.52 -3.53 -20.93
N GLN A 136 2.45 -2.70 -21.99
CA GLN A 136 2.75 -1.27 -21.95
C GLN A 136 1.80 -0.52 -21.02
N PHE A 137 0.53 -0.92 -20.96
CA PHE A 137 -0.46 -0.29 -20.08
C PHE A 137 -0.04 -0.40 -18.62
N TYR A 138 0.41 -1.59 -18.20
CA TYR A 138 0.89 -1.82 -16.84
C TYR A 138 2.19 -1.07 -16.56
N ALA A 139 3.13 -1.05 -17.50
CA ALA A 139 4.39 -0.33 -17.34
C ALA A 139 4.16 1.18 -17.15
N VAL A 140 3.33 1.79 -18.00
CA VAL A 140 2.98 3.21 -17.89
C VAL A 140 2.22 3.49 -16.59
N GLY A 141 1.28 2.62 -16.20
CA GLY A 141 0.54 2.74 -14.95
C GLY A 141 1.46 2.75 -13.71
N ILE A 142 2.46 1.85 -13.68
CA ILE A 142 3.45 1.79 -12.60
C ILE A 142 4.30 3.07 -12.58
N CYS A 143 4.79 3.54 -13.74
CA CYS A 143 5.58 4.76 -13.82
C CYS A 143 4.81 6.00 -13.34
N ILE A 144 3.54 6.15 -13.76
CA ILE A 144 2.68 7.25 -13.33
C ILE A 144 2.41 7.17 -11.82
N PHE A 145 2.15 5.97 -11.29
CA PHE A 145 1.92 5.78 -9.86
C PHE A 145 3.16 6.15 -9.04
N LEU A 146 4.36 5.76 -9.48
CA LEU A 146 5.61 6.14 -8.84
C LEU A 146 5.86 7.65 -8.89
N LEU A 147 5.54 8.29 -10.02
CA LEU A 147 5.64 9.75 -10.16
C LEU A 147 4.71 10.47 -9.16
N MET A 148 3.47 9.97 -8.99
CA MET A 148 2.52 10.52 -8.02
C MET A 148 2.99 10.36 -6.57
N ALA A 149 3.84 9.37 -6.29
CA ALA A 149 4.39 9.12 -4.96
C ALA A 149 5.57 10.04 -4.59
N PHE A 150 6.20 10.65 -5.60
CA PHE A 150 7.37 11.53 -5.44
C PHE A 150 7.17 12.73 -4.49
N PRO A 151 6.06 13.51 -4.53
CA PRO A 151 5.88 14.64 -3.61
C PRO A 151 5.92 14.22 -2.13
N GLY A 152 5.26 13.12 -1.77
CA GLY A 152 5.31 12.56 -0.42
C GLY A 152 6.71 12.08 -0.02
N PHE A 153 7.44 11.49 -0.96
CA PHE A 153 8.84 11.10 -0.76
C PHE A 153 9.74 12.29 -0.42
N VAL A 154 9.66 13.37 -1.21
CA VAL A 154 10.48 14.57 -1.06
C VAL A 154 10.19 15.27 0.26
N TRP A 155 8.91 15.49 0.56
CA TRP A 155 8.52 16.15 1.81
C TRP A 155 9.08 15.44 3.04
N ARG A 156 8.98 14.10 3.06
CA ARG A 156 9.43 13.31 4.21
C ARG A 156 10.94 13.15 4.32
N HIS A 157 11.65 12.90 3.22
CA HIS A 157 13.06 12.52 3.28
C HIS A 157 14.03 13.68 3.01
N LEU A 158 13.62 14.64 2.18
CA LEU A 158 14.47 15.77 1.79
C LEU A 158 14.19 17.03 2.63
N MET A 159 12.93 17.27 3.02
CA MET A 159 12.57 18.49 3.77
C MET A 159 12.54 18.25 5.30
N ASN A 160 12.02 17.11 5.75
CA ASN A 160 12.01 16.76 7.17
C ASN A 160 13.22 15.88 7.53
N HIS A 161 14.35 16.50 7.87
CA HIS A 161 15.48 15.75 8.42
C HIS A 161 15.07 15.08 9.74
N PRO A 162 15.37 13.78 9.94
CA PRO A 162 15.25 13.15 11.24
C PRO A 162 16.15 13.90 12.22
N HIS A 163 15.59 14.53 13.26
CA HIS A 163 16.40 15.13 14.32
C HIS A 163 17.25 14.04 14.97
N LEU A 164 18.56 14.08 14.72
CA LEU A 164 19.52 13.22 15.41
C LEU A 164 19.37 13.46 16.93
N PRO A 165 19.14 12.41 17.73
CA PRO A 165 19.00 12.57 19.16
C PRO A 165 20.34 13.06 19.74
N LYS A 166 20.29 14.15 20.53
CA LYS A 166 21.47 14.91 21.01
C LYS A 166 22.58 14.05 21.65
N HIS A 167 22.24 12.89 22.21
CA HIS A 167 23.23 11.99 22.84
C HIS A 167 24.27 11.43 21.86
N LYS A 168 23.95 11.31 20.57
CA LYS A 168 24.90 10.86 19.52
C LYS A 168 25.96 11.91 19.21
N LEU A 169 25.61 13.19 19.30
CA LEU A 169 26.52 14.32 19.00
C LEU A 169 27.56 14.55 20.10
N GLN A 170 27.31 14.06 21.32
CA GLN A 170 28.22 14.19 22.45
C GLN A 170 29.25 13.07 22.56
N GLN A 171 29.15 12.02 21.71
CA GLN A 171 30.09 10.89 21.72
C GLN A 171 31.17 11.00 20.63
N GLU A 172 31.08 11.98 19.73
CA GLU A 172 32.05 12.22 18.64
C GLU A 172 33.02 13.41 18.89
N VAL A 173 33.01 13.99 20.11
CA VAL A 173 33.96 15.04 20.55
C VAL A 173 34.76 14.51 21.73
#